data_AF-A0A8T5B2T5-F1
#
_entry.id   AF-A0A8T5B2T5-F1
#
_cell.length_a   1.000
_cell.length_b   1.000
_cell.length_c   1.000
_cell.angle_alpha   90.00
_cell.angle_beta   90.00
_cell.angle_gamma   90.00
#
_symmetry.space_group_name_H-M   'P 1'
#
loop_
_entity.id
_entity.type
_entity.pdbx_description
1 polymer ?
#
loop_
_entity_poly.entity_id
_entity_poly.type
_entity_poly.pdbx_seq_one_letter_code
_entity_poly.pdbx_strand_id
1 'polypeptide(L)'
;KEIEDFNPDILLVDTPGQMELFAFRASGPYIASEISKDPRAIIYLFDSVFSLNPLNYVSNMFLSAAVYIRFLLPQVHVLSKCDLISQEDIEAILEWSENRETLETSINEKLEGTGRLLSYRLSRAIYQLGLNFPLIPVSAKTNEGFVELNAALERIFARGEKITY
;
A
#
# COMPACT_ATOMS: atom_id res chain seq x y z
N LYS A 1 6.98 -12.14 -24.67
CA LYS A 1 6.80 -12.17 -26.14
C LYS A 1 5.72 -11.19 -26.57
N GLU A 2 4.42 -11.46 -26.48
CA GLU A 2 3.42 -10.47 -26.97
C GLU A 2 3.52 -9.08 -26.33
N ILE A 3 3.71 -8.97 -25.01
CA ILE A 3 3.84 -7.66 -24.33
C ILE A 3 5.12 -6.90 -24.75
N GLU A 4 6.22 -7.63 -24.94
CA GLU A 4 7.50 -7.05 -25.37
C GLU A 4 7.40 -6.50 -26.80
N ASP A 5 6.57 -7.12 -27.65
CA ASP A 5 6.35 -6.68 -29.03
C ASP A 5 5.59 -5.32 -29.09
N PHE A 6 4.80 -4.99 -28.07
CA PHE A 6 4.12 -3.68 -27.97
C PHE A 6 5.02 -2.55 -27.45
N ASN A 7 6.14 -2.89 -26.80
CA ASN A 7 7.11 -1.96 -26.20
C ASN A 7 6.47 -0.72 -25.51
N PRO A 8 5.57 -0.92 -24.54
CA PRO A 8 4.90 0.19 -23.85
C PRO A 8 5.84 0.93 -22.91
N ASP A 9 5.63 2.24 -22.71
CA ASP A 9 6.35 3.02 -21.70
C ASP A 9 5.99 2.57 -20.27
N ILE A 10 4.73 2.18 -20.04
CA ILE A 10 4.20 1.68 -18.76
C ILE A 10 3.26 0.50 -19.01
N LEU A 11 3.46 -0.59 -18.27
CA LEU A 11 2.54 -1.73 -18.21
C LEU A 11 1.74 -1.68 -16.90
N LEU A 12 0.43 -1.45 -16.99
CA LEU A 12 -0.49 -1.58 -15.87
C LEU A 12 -1.14 -2.96 -15.89
N VAL A 13 -1.03 -3.68 -14.78
CA VAL A 13 -1.56 -5.04 -14.63
C VAL A 13 -2.68 -5.01 -13.60
N ASP A 14 -3.91 -5.23 -14.06
CA ASP A 14 -5.04 -5.41 -13.15
C ASP A 14 -5.01 -6.83 -12.56
N THR A 15 -5.18 -6.90 -11.25
CA THR A 15 -5.12 -8.17 -10.50
C THR A 15 -6.54 -8.66 -10.21
N PRO A 16 -6.74 -9.97 -9.98
CA PRO A 16 -8.05 -10.46 -9.56
C PRO A 16 -8.60 -9.67 -8.36
N GLY A 17 -9.89 -9.30 -8.40
CA GLY A 17 -10.50 -8.45 -7.36
C GLY A 17 -10.49 -9.03 -5.94
N GLN A 18 -10.16 -10.32 -5.79
CA GLN A 18 -9.83 -10.93 -4.51
C GLN A 18 -8.31 -11.02 -4.35
N MET A 19 -7.75 -10.16 -3.50
CA MET A 19 -6.32 -10.12 -3.22
C MET A 19 -5.78 -11.48 -2.74
N GLU A 20 -6.54 -12.29 -2.02
CA GLU A 20 -6.10 -13.63 -1.60
C GLU A 20 -5.76 -14.56 -2.78
N LEU A 21 -6.55 -14.50 -3.86
CA LEU A 21 -6.31 -15.30 -5.05
C LEU A 21 -5.01 -14.91 -5.75
N PHE A 22 -4.61 -13.65 -5.64
CA PHE A 22 -3.37 -13.15 -6.21
C PHE A 22 -2.18 -13.34 -5.27
N ALA A 23 -2.24 -12.83 -4.05
CA ALA A 23 -1.12 -12.83 -3.13
C ALA A 23 -0.80 -14.22 -2.56
N PHE A 24 -1.82 -14.98 -2.12
CA PHE A 24 -1.59 -16.20 -1.34
C PHE A 24 -1.55 -17.48 -2.18
N ARG A 25 -1.82 -17.40 -3.49
CA ARG A 25 -1.56 -18.51 -4.43
C ARG A 25 -0.15 -18.42 -4.98
N ALA A 26 0.40 -19.55 -5.45
CA ALA A 26 1.72 -19.57 -6.06
C ALA A 26 1.76 -18.80 -7.40
N SER A 27 0.62 -18.72 -8.09
CA SER A 27 0.49 -18.09 -9.41
C SER A 27 0.75 -16.60 -9.38
N GLY A 28 0.31 -15.85 -8.37
CA GLY A 28 0.48 -14.38 -8.37
C GLY A 28 1.95 -13.96 -8.29
N PRO A 29 2.73 -14.42 -7.29
CA PRO A 29 4.16 -14.14 -7.23
C PRO A 29 4.91 -14.61 -8.47
N TYR A 30 4.56 -15.79 -9.02
CA TYR A 30 5.15 -16.29 -10.25
C TYR A 30 4.86 -15.38 -11.46
N ILE A 31 3.61 -14.95 -11.63
CA ILE A 31 3.24 -14.00 -12.69
C ILE A 31 4.00 -12.68 -12.48
N ALA A 32 3.98 -12.14 -11.26
CA ALA A 32 4.66 -10.88 -10.95
C ALA A 32 6.19 -10.96 -11.15
N SER A 33 6.82 -12.13 -10.96
CA SER A 33 8.25 -12.34 -11.19
C SER A 33 8.61 -12.59 -12.67
N GLU A 34 7.73 -13.22 -13.44
CA GLU A 34 8.01 -13.62 -14.82
C GLU A 34 7.42 -12.69 -15.89
N ILE A 35 6.52 -11.77 -15.54
CA ILE A 35 5.79 -10.94 -16.52
C ILE A 35 6.69 -10.03 -17.36
N SER A 36 7.77 -9.52 -16.77
CA SER A 36 8.81 -8.75 -17.44
C SER A 36 10.13 -8.90 -16.69
N LYS A 37 11.25 -8.45 -17.26
CA LYS A 37 12.53 -8.23 -16.57
C LYS A 37 12.72 -6.79 -16.09
N ASP A 38 11.84 -5.88 -16.49
CA ASP A 38 11.90 -4.47 -16.15
C ASP A 38 11.61 -4.20 -14.66
N PRO A 39 11.95 -2.99 -14.16
CA PRO A 39 11.53 -2.54 -12.84
C PRO A 39 10.02 -2.65 -12.67
N ARG A 40 9.59 -3.11 -11.50
CA ARG A 40 8.18 -3.34 -11.18
C ARG A 40 7.87 -2.94 -9.75
N ALA A 41 6.63 -2.54 -9.54
CA ALA A 41 6.13 -2.15 -8.23
C ALA A 41 4.70 -2.66 -8.08
N ILE A 42 4.27 -2.87 -6.83
CA ILE A 42 2.89 -3.16 -6.48
C ILE A 42 2.25 -1.87 -5.97
N ILE A 43 1.10 -1.51 -6.52
CA ILE A 43 0.26 -0.45 -5.95
C ILE A 43 -0.71 -1.14 -4.98
N TYR A 44 -0.54 -0.91 -3.68
CA TYR A 44 -1.41 -1.46 -2.65
C TYR A 44 -2.45 -0.41 -2.25
N LEU A 45 -3.73 -0.75 -2.36
CA LEU A 45 -4.84 0.17 -2.13
C LEU A 45 -5.36 0.05 -0.69
N PHE A 46 -5.28 1.15 0.05
CA PHE A 46 -6.05 1.40 1.26
C PHE A 46 -7.38 2.05 0.87
N ASP A 47 -8.50 1.48 1.30
CA ASP A 47 -9.81 2.10 1.12
C ASP A 47 -10.00 3.21 2.17
N SER A 48 -10.28 4.44 1.74
CA SER A 48 -10.39 5.62 2.60
C SER A 48 -11.45 5.46 3.69
N VAL A 49 -12.66 5.05 3.30
CA VAL A 49 -13.81 4.86 4.20
C VAL A 49 -13.53 3.76 5.21
N PHE A 50 -12.93 2.65 4.76
CA PHE A 50 -12.53 1.56 5.65
C PHE A 50 -11.44 1.97 6.65
N SER A 51 -10.51 2.83 6.20
CA SER A 51 -9.34 3.27 6.97
C SER A 51 -9.66 4.30 8.06
N LEU A 52 -10.85 4.92 8.06
CA LEU A 52 -11.28 5.83 9.14
C LEU A 52 -11.25 5.20 10.54
N ASN A 53 -11.42 3.88 10.60
CA ASN A 53 -11.31 3.14 11.86
C ASN A 53 -9.85 2.67 12.06
N PRO A 54 -9.19 3.04 13.17
CA PRO A 54 -7.79 2.69 13.41
C PRO A 54 -7.55 1.17 13.51
N LEU A 55 -8.53 0.37 13.93
CA LEU A 55 -8.43 -1.09 13.92
C LEU A 55 -8.34 -1.62 12.49
N ASN A 56 -9.18 -1.09 11.60
CA ASN A 56 -9.20 -1.46 10.19
C ASN A 56 -7.91 -1.01 9.50
N TYR A 57 -7.44 0.19 9.82
CA TYR A 57 -6.17 0.71 9.32
C TYR A 57 -4.98 -0.19 9.68
N VAL A 58 -4.81 -0.54 10.95
CA VAL A 58 -3.75 -1.46 11.41
C VAL A 58 -3.89 -2.84 10.77
N SER A 59 -5.11 -3.35 10.65
CA SER A 59 -5.37 -4.63 9.97
C SER A 59 -4.90 -4.58 8.51
N ASN A 60 -5.13 -3.45 7.83
CA ASN A 60 -4.71 -3.26 6.45
C ASN A 60 -3.19 -3.07 6.31
N MET A 61 -2.54 -2.39 7.26
CA MET A 61 -1.06 -2.34 7.32
C MET A 61 -0.46 -3.75 7.42
N PHE A 62 -1.02 -4.59 8.29
CA PHE A 62 -0.56 -5.98 8.43
C PHE A 62 -0.72 -6.77 7.14
N LEU A 63 -1.84 -6.57 6.45
CA LEU A 63 -2.10 -7.24 5.18
C LEU A 63 -1.15 -6.76 4.07
N SER A 64 -0.92 -5.46 3.98
CA SER A 64 0.08 -4.88 3.07
C SER A 64 1.48 -5.46 3.33
N ALA A 65 1.88 -5.58 4.60
CA ALA A 65 3.13 -6.21 4.99
C ALA A 65 3.20 -7.70 4.56
N ALA A 66 2.10 -8.44 4.71
CA ALA A 66 2.02 -9.82 4.25
C ALA A 66 2.19 -9.94 2.72
N VAL A 67 1.56 -9.04 1.95
CA VAL A 67 1.78 -8.95 0.51
C VAL A 67 3.24 -8.60 0.20
N TYR A 68 3.86 -7.67 0.94
CA TYR A 68 5.25 -7.30 0.71
C TYR A 68 6.19 -8.48 0.89
N ILE A 69 6.06 -9.22 1.99
CA ILE A 69 6.87 -10.41 2.27
C ILE A 69 6.69 -11.48 1.19
N ARG A 70 5.50 -11.56 0.61
CA ARG A 70 5.15 -12.58 -0.38
C ARG A 70 5.73 -12.31 -1.76
N PHE A 71 5.78 -11.05 -2.18
CA PHE A 71 6.27 -10.65 -3.50
C PHE A 71 7.72 -10.15 -3.49
N LEU A 72 8.17 -9.56 -2.38
CA LEU A 72 9.46 -8.87 -2.24
C LEU A 72 9.69 -7.82 -3.34
N LEU A 73 8.61 -7.18 -3.77
CA LEU A 73 8.63 -6.07 -4.72
C LEU A 73 8.40 -4.74 -4.00
N PRO A 74 8.97 -3.63 -4.50
CA PRO A 74 8.63 -2.29 -4.04
C PRO A 74 7.10 -2.09 -4.01
N GLN A 75 6.58 -1.52 -2.93
CA GLN A 75 5.17 -1.18 -2.79
C GLN A 75 4.97 0.32 -2.73
N VAL A 76 4.00 0.81 -3.48
CA VAL A 76 3.43 2.15 -3.34
C VAL A 76 2.07 2.01 -2.69
N HIS A 77 1.84 2.71 -1.58
CA HIS A 77 0.58 2.63 -0.86
C HIS A 77 -0.28 3.83 -1.23
N VAL A 78 -1.54 3.57 -1.57
CA VAL A 78 -2.50 4.58 -2.04
C VAL A 78 -3.72 4.57 -1.14
N LEU A 79 -4.12 5.73 -0.63
CA LEU A 79 -5.41 5.91 0.02
C LEU A 79 -6.47 6.20 -1.05
N SER A 80 -7.07 5.14 -1.55
CA SER A 80 -8.07 5.16 -2.63
C SER A 80 -9.40 5.73 -2.18
N LYS A 81 -10.14 6.31 -3.13
CA LYS A 81 -11.48 6.90 -2.91
C LYS A 81 -11.45 8.04 -1.90
N CYS A 82 -10.38 8.83 -1.88
CA CYS A 82 -10.26 9.97 -0.97
C CYS A 82 -11.43 10.96 -1.09
N ASP A 83 -12.08 11.04 -2.26
CA ASP A 83 -13.26 11.84 -2.53
C ASP A 83 -14.52 11.48 -1.70
N LEU A 84 -14.50 10.38 -0.95
CA LEU A 84 -15.62 9.91 -0.13
C LEU A 84 -15.54 10.35 1.34
N ILE A 85 -14.43 10.93 1.78
CA ILE A 85 -14.20 11.35 3.17
C ILE A 85 -13.81 12.83 3.22
N SER A 86 -13.87 13.45 4.41
CA SER A 86 -13.51 14.86 4.54
C SER A 86 -11.99 15.07 4.46
N GLN A 87 -11.57 16.31 4.18
CA GLN A 87 -10.16 16.66 4.13
C GLN A 87 -9.47 16.41 5.48
N GLU A 88 -10.15 16.70 6.59
CA GLU A 88 -9.66 16.45 7.95
C GLU A 88 -9.44 14.96 8.21
N ASP A 89 -10.33 14.10 7.72
CA ASP A 89 -10.20 12.64 7.83
C ASP A 89 -9.03 12.11 6.97
N ILE A 90 -8.82 12.66 5.78
CA ILE A 90 -7.65 12.33 4.94
C ILE A 90 -6.37 12.69 5.70
N GLU A 91 -6.27 13.92 6.21
CA GLU A 91 -5.10 14.40 6.95
C GLU A 91 -4.82 13.53 8.17
N ALA A 92 -5.84 13.14 8.93
CA ALA A 92 -5.68 12.24 10.07
C ALA A 92 -5.11 10.86 9.67
N ILE A 93 -5.58 10.27 8.57
CA ILE A 93 -5.05 8.98 8.08
C ILE A 93 -3.61 9.14 7.58
N LEU A 94 -3.29 10.24 6.88
CA LEU A 94 -1.93 10.52 6.44
C LEU A 94 -0.97 10.68 7.63
N GLU A 95 -1.38 11.40 8.68
CA GLU A 95 -0.60 11.52 9.92
C GLU A 95 -0.34 10.16 10.56
N TRP A 96 -1.31 9.24 10.58
CA TRP A 96 -1.11 7.88 11.09
C TRP A 96 -0.07 7.09 10.28
N SER A 97 0.03 7.38 8.98
CA SER A 97 0.95 6.73 8.06
C SER A 97 2.40 7.21 8.21
N GLU A 98 2.58 8.45 8.66
CA GLU A 98 3.88 9.10 8.80
C GLU A 98 4.40 9.09 10.25
N ASN A 99 3.49 9.14 11.23
CA ASN A 99 3.82 9.24 12.64
C ASN A 99 3.10 8.17 13.46
N ARG A 100 3.87 7.17 13.91
CA ARG A 100 3.39 6.09 14.79
C ARG A 100 2.66 6.60 16.04
N GLU A 101 3.12 7.69 16.65
CA GLU A 101 2.55 8.17 17.92
C GLU A 101 1.11 8.67 17.73
N THR A 102 0.80 9.26 16.57
CA THR A 102 -0.57 9.70 16.24
C THR A 102 -1.51 8.50 16.07
N LEU A 103 -1.05 7.45 15.40
CA LEU A 103 -1.79 6.19 15.26
C LEU A 103 -1.99 5.51 16.62
N GLU A 104 -0.94 5.42 17.44
CA GLU A 104 -1.02 4.84 18.80
C GLU A 104 -1.99 5.61 19.69
N THR A 105 -2.02 6.94 19.57
CA THR A 105 -2.98 7.81 20.27
C THR A 105 -4.39 7.49 19.82
N SER A 106 -4.65 7.48 18.51
CA SER A 106 -5.98 7.16 17.99
C SER A 106 -6.43 5.74 18.35
N ILE A 107 -5.53 4.76 18.42
CA ILE A 107 -5.83 3.40 18.89
C ILE A 107 -6.29 3.43 20.35
N ASN A 108 -5.60 4.18 21.21
CA ASN A 108 -5.93 4.24 22.63
C ASN A 108 -7.20 5.02 22.92
N GLU A 109 -7.53 6.03 22.12
CA GLU A 109 -8.74 6.83 22.27
C GLU A 109 -9.99 6.17 21.69
N LYS A 110 -9.88 5.53 20.51
CA LYS A 110 -11.04 5.03 19.76
C LYS A 110 -11.33 3.55 19.96
N LEU A 111 -10.39 2.76 20.48
CA LEU A 111 -10.57 1.31 20.65
C LEU A 111 -10.52 0.91 22.12
N GLU A 112 -11.21 -0.17 22.46
CA GLU A 112 -11.23 -0.71 23.82
C GLU A 112 -10.88 -2.21 23.85
N GLY A 113 -10.65 -2.72 25.07
CA GLY A 113 -10.43 -4.14 25.33
C GLY A 113 -9.32 -4.79 24.49
N THR A 114 -9.60 -5.98 23.98
CA THR A 114 -8.66 -6.79 23.20
C THR A 114 -8.28 -6.13 21.87
N GLY A 115 -9.24 -5.45 21.20
CA GLY A 115 -9.01 -4.79 19.92
C GLY A 115 -7.94 -3.69 20.01
N ARG A 116 -7.97 -2.89 21.08
CA ARG A 116 -6.94 -1.89 21.38
C ARG A 116 -5.57 -2.53 21.60
N LEU A 117 -5.49 -3.54 22.46
CA LEU A 117 -4.25 -4.24 22.79
C LEU A 117 -3.59 -4.88 21.56
N LEU A 118 -4.39 -5.53 20.71
CA LEU A 118 -3.90 -6.15 19.48
C LEU A 118 -3.42 -5.09 18.49
N SER A 119 -4.22 -4.06 18.23
CA SER A 119 -3.87 -3.00 17.26
C SER A 119 -2.59 -2.27 17.69
N TYR A 120 -2.45 -1.97 18.98
CA TYR A 120 -1.25 -1.34 19.53
C TYR A 120 0.00 -2.22 19.38
N ARG A 121 -0.11 -3.54 19.63
CA ARG A 121 1.03 -4.46 19.49
C ARG A 121 1.41 -4.71 18.03
N LEU A 122 0.41 -4.86 17.15
CA LEU A 122 0.63 -5.08 15.73
C LEU A 122 1.26 -3.88 15.05
N SER A 123 0.75 -2.66 15.30
CA SER A 123 1.37 -1.44 14.78
C SER A 123 2.84 -1.35 15.19
N ARG A 124 3.16 -1.52 16.48
CA ARG A 124 4.55 -1.54 16.95
C ARG A 124 5.42 -2.59 16.29
N ALA A 125 4.93 -3.81 16.11
CA ALA A 125 5.67 -4.89 15.46
C ALA A 125 5.99 -4.52 14.00
N ILE A 126 5.02 -3.97 13.27
CA ILE A 126 5.19 -3.52 11.89
C ILE A 126 6.28 -2.43 11.80
N TYR A 127 6.23 -1.42 12.68
CA TYR A 127 7.25 -0.37 12.73
C TYR A 127 8.65 -0.92 13.12
N GLN A 128 8.72 -1.90 14.01
CA GLN A 128 9.99 -2.54 14.40
C GLN A 128 10.64 -3.33 13.27
N LEU A 129 9.85 -3.81 12.30
CA LEU A 129 10.35 -4.45 11.08
C LEU A 129 10.90 -3.44 10.06
N GLY A 130 10.85 -2.13 10.35
CA GLY A 130 11.28 -1.07 9.45
C GLY A 130 10.37 -0.88 8.24
N LEU A 131 9.13 -1.39 8.31
CA LEU A 131 8.13 -1.21 7.27
C LEU A 131 7.43 0.13 7.46
N ASN A 132 7.42 0.93 6.40
CA ASN A 132 6.76 2.23 6.34
C ASN A 132 5.65 2.18 5.28
N PHE A 133 4.55 2.88 5.53
CA PHE A 133 3.36 2.85 4.68
C PHE A 133 2.96 4.26 4.26
N PRO A 134 3.85 5.08 3.67
CA PRO A 134 3.47 6.43 3.24
C PRO A 134 2.31 6.33 2.24
N LEU A 135 1.24 7.05 2.52
CA LEU A 135 0.02 7.01 1.70
C LEU A 135 -0.05 8.19 0.76
N ILE A 136 -0.41 7.90 -0.49
CA ILE A 136 -0.77 8.92 -1.48
C ILE A 136 -2.29 8.91 -1.59
N PRO A 137 -3.01 9.99 -1.23
CA PRO A 137 -4.45 10.07 -1.42
C PRO A 137 -4.76 10.14 -2.91
N VAL A 138 -5.65 9.27 -3.40
CA VAL A 138 -6.02 9.19 -4.82
C VAL A 138 -7.51 8.96 -4.98
N SER A 139 -8.10 9.67 -5.94
CA SER A 139 -9.45 9.40 -6.41
C SER A 139 -9.45 9.07 -7.90
N ALA A 140 -9.82 7.82 -8.22
CA ALA A 140 -10.07 7.41 -9.60
C ALA A 140 -11.27 8.13 -10.25
N LYS A 141 -12.11 8.80 -9.45
CA LYS A 141 -13.29 9.53 -9.93
C LYS A 141 -12.97 10.98 -10.29
N THR A 142 -12.13 11.64 -9.50
CA THR A 142 -11.76 13.06 -9.72
C THR A 142 -10.37 13.23 -10.36
N ASN A 143 -9.59 12.15 -10.50
CA ASN A 143 -8.19 12.13 -10.93
C ASN A 143 -7.22 12.82 -9.96
N GLU A 144 -7.64 13.07 -8.73
CA GLU A 144 -6.78 13.60 -7.67
C GLU A 144 -5.67 12.60 -7.30
N GLY A 145 -4.47 13.11 -7.02
CA GLY A 145 -3.34 12.32 -6.51
C GLY A 145 -2.55 11.50 -7.53
N PHE A 146 -3.00 11.47 -8.80
CA PHE A 146 -2.33 10.68 -9.84
C PHE A 146 -0.96 11.24 -10.22
N VAL A 147 -0.72 12.55 -10.08
CA VAL A 147 0.58 13.17 -10.35
C VAL A 147 1.61 12.70 -9.32
N GLU A 148 1.22 12.71 -8.05
CA GLU A 148 2.03 12.24 -6.92
C GLU A 148 2.29 10.74 -7.02
N LEU A 149 1.27 9.95 -7.39
CA LEU A 149 1.41 8.52 -7.64
C LEU A 149 2.40 8.24 -8.77
N ASN A 150 2.28 8.94 -9.90
CA ASN A 150 3.21 8.80 -11.02
C ASN A 150 4.65 9.15 -10.59
N ALA A 151 4.83 10.27 -9.88
CA ALA A 151 6.15 10.66 -9.36
C ALA A 151 6.73 9.63 -8.37
N ALA A 152 5.91 8.95 -7.57
CA ALA A 152 6.36 7.87 -6.69
C ALA A 152 6.82 6.64 -7.49
N LEU A 153 6.07 6.25 -8.52
CA LEU A 153 6.42 5.14 -9.42
C LEU A 153 7.70 5.43 -10.21
N GLU A 154 7.84 6.63 -10.78
CA GLU A 154 9.04 7.06 -11.49
C GLU A 154 10.28 6.96 -10.60
N ARG A 155 10.20 7.38 -9.33
CA ARG A 155 11.33 7.25 -8.39
C ARG A 155 11.71 5.80 -8.14
N ILE A 156 10.75 4.88 -8.11
CA ILE A 156 11.02 3.45 -7.95
C ILE A 156 11.68 2.89 -9.20
N PHE A 157 11.15 3.21 -10.38
CA PHE A 157 11.65 2.68 -11.65
C PHE A 157 13.01 3.27 -12.03
N ALA A 158 13.25 4.57 -11.79
CA ALA A 158 14.54 5.21 -11.99
C ALA A 158 15.63 4.70 -11.03
N ARG A 159 15.23 4.19 -9.85
CA ARG A 159 16.15 3.52 -8.90
C ARG A 159 16.44 2.06 -9.26
N GLY A 160 15.82 1.53 -10.32
CA GLY A 160 16.05 0.17 -10.82
C GLY A 160 17.48 -0.10 -11.28
N GLU A 161 18.30 0.93 -11.50
CA GLU A 161 19.75 0.79 -11.67
C GLU A 161 20.48 0.90 -10.32
N LYS A 162 20.81 -0.28 -9.75
CA LYS A 162 21.70 -0.53 -8.59
C LYS A 162 21.14 -0.31 -7.19
N ILE A 163 20.81 -1.44 -6.55
CA ILE A 163 21.27 -1.73 -5.19
C ILE A 163 21.86 -3.15 -5.19
N THR A 164 23.17 -3.24 -5.44
CA THR A 164 23.97 -4.42 -5.08
C THR A 164 24.36 -4.26 -3.61
N TYR A 165 23.97 -5.20 -2.75
CA TYR A 165 24.65 -5.40 -1.46
C TYR A 165 25.92 -6.22 -1.69
#